data_AF-A0A6P0RPB2-F1
#
_entry.id   AF-A0A6P0RPB2-F1
#
_cell.length_a   1.000
_cell.length_b   1.000
_cell.length_c   1.000
_cell.angle_alpha   90.00
_cell.angle_beta   90.00
_cell.angle_gamma   90.00
#
_symmetry.space_group_name_H-M   'P 1'
#
loop_
_entity.id
_entity.type
_entity.pdbx_description
1 polymer ?
#
loop_
_entity_poly.entity_id
_entity_poly.type
_entity_poly.pdbx_seq_one_letter_code
_entity_poly.pdbx_strand_id
1 'polypeptide(L)'
;MKILPRIFSLTLLSLALTNCSVSPEKIKSSIVIVKNKSGHGTGFFVHGKPGVCSVLTAAHVLPEKGENFVETNDRKVRRIANIERHSYGIDLALVTFQPEGNKCNYPPLKIGNSESLKILSPIYISGFPARGLGKGRLVYQTVKGEVSGLDTLAEGYGISYRAFTVGGMSGAPVMDRNGKVVAVHGMSDVEIVKSWASKQSSLSPEEQKLYQEAVNRVNGDIRLTFSWGIPISWFQESDFYDRDTSSWSLWGLFYGAVMFGSGSLIYSMVRYFQLPKVSTQVNELEEQLRNEQRRREETERRLRSVQNTRSQTQRKSEKPPENKSSNLPKVPSTAESKKGKLFTFEVLTVNDSGNVTNRTQGSARQKIEDLGNGIKLEMVYIPGGSFIMGSPENEAERLSYESPQHKVTLQPFYMSKYPITQNQYQAIMGNNPSHFKGGNRPVEQVSWNDATEFCQKLSQKSGKIYRLPSESQWEYACRAGTTTPFYFGETITSELVNYDANYPYGNAPQGKWREETTDVGSFPPNAFGLYDMHGNVLEWCQDVLHKNYNGAPTDGSAWETGGQSYRRLLRGGCCNFGSRLCRSASRFYIVAGIHVILIGFRVVSSVPVVSPLRS
;
A
#
# COMPACT_ATOMS: atom_id res chain seq x y z
N MET A 1 50.06 27.56 2.77
CA MET A 1 48.95 27.93 3.67
C MET A 1 48.26 29.16 3.07
N LYS A 2 46.94 29.25 2.86
CA LYS A 2 45.81 28.30 3.05
C LYS A 2 44.76 28.56 1.94
N ILE A 3 44.14 27.47 1.44
CA ILE A 3 42.70 27.29 1.09
C ILE A 3 42.03 28.28 0.10
N LEU A 4 41.33 27.71 -0.89
CA LEU A 4 40.51 28.36 -1.93
C LEU A 4 38.98 28.25 -1.60
N PRO A 5 37.99 28.69 -2.41
CA PRO A 5 37.24 29.92 -2.18
C PRO A 5 35.70 29.71 -2.01
N ARG A 6 34.92 30.79 -2.21
CA ARG A 6 33.43 30.91 -2.30
C ARG A 6 32.63 30.88 -0.98
N ILE A 7 32.28 32.08 -0.48
CA ILE A 7 30.95 32.36 0.09
C ILE A 7 30.49 33.75 -0.41
N PHE A 8 29.52 33.77 -1.32
CA PHE A 8 28.69 34.94 -1.66
C PHE A 8 27.38 34.44 -2.29
N SER A 9 26.31 35.24 -2.20
CA SER A 9 24.92 34.91 -2.60
C SER A 9 24.23 33.84 -1.74
N LEU A 10 23.56 34.28 -0.67
CA LEU A 10 22.60 33.47 0.11
C LEU A 10 21.37 34.28 0.55
N THR A 11 20.88 35.16 -0.33
CA THR A 11 19.63 35.92 -0.19
C THR A 11 19.00 36.16 -1.56
N LEU A 12 17.67 36.02 -1.64
CA LEU A 12 16.80 36.15 -2.82
C LEU A 12 17.00 35.16 -3.99
N LEU A 13 16.03 34.23 -4.06
CA LEU A 13 15.24 33.89 -5.26
C LEU A 13 15.86 33.03 -6.38
N SER A 14 15.78 31.70 -6.19
CA SER A 14 15.23 30.79 -7.22
C SER A 14 14.07 30.02 -6.57
N LEU A 15 12.82 30.04 -7.04
CA LEU A 15 12.25 30.15 -8.38
C LEU A 15 12.40 28.90 -9.27
N ALA A 16 12.27 27.72 -8.65
CA ALA A 16 11.89 26.49 -9.35
C ALA A 16 10.41 26.53 -9.81
N LEU A 17 10.08 27.46 -10.71
CA LEU A 17 8.83 27.43 -11.48
C LEU A 17 8.93 26.31 -12.53
N THR A 18 8.68 25.06 -12.13
CA THR A 18 8.51 23.94 -13.05
C THR A 18 7.15 24.03 -13.74
N ASN A 19 7.03 24.95 -14.71
CA ASN A 19 5.91 25.15 -15.62
C ASN A 19 4.51 24.83 -15.05
N CYS A 20 4.00 25.74 -14.21
CA CYS A 20 2.56 25.96 -14.17
C CYS A 20 2.22 27.13 -15.10
N SER A 21 1.32 26.91 -16.07
CA SER A 21 0.93 27.94 -17.05
C SER A 21 0.17 29.13 -16.44
N VAL A 22 -0.23 29.03 -15.16
CA VAL A 22 -0.88 30.10 -14.40
C VAL A 22 -0.15 30.29 -13.06
N SER A 23 0.30 31.51 -12.76
CA SER A 23 0.94 31.80 -11.47
C SER A 23 -0.11 31.99 -10.36
N PRO A 24 0.21 31.67 -9.09
CA PRO A 24 -0.76 31.73 -7.98
C PRO A 24 -1.48 33.07 -7.78
N GLU A 25 -0.90 34.20 -8.19
CA GLU A 25 -1.54 35.52 -8.13
C GLU A 25 -2.58 35.73 -9.26
N LYS A 26 -2.45 35.09 -10.43
CA LYS A 26 -3.37 35.29 -11.57
C LYS A 26 -4.79 34.76 -11.33
N ILE A 27 -4.95 33.76 -10.46
CA ILE A 27 -6.23 33.14 -10.09
C ILE A 27 -6.89 33.77 -8.85
N LYS A 28 -6.19 34.68 -8.17
CA LYS A 28 -6.59 35.23 -6.86
C LYS A 28 -7.85 36.10 -6.93
N SER A 29 -8.10 36.72 -8.09
CA SER A 29 -9.35 37.44 -8.40
C SER A 29 -10.55 36.51 -8.64
N SER A 30 -10.31 35.23 -8.94
CA SER A 30 -11.32 34.19 -9.13
C SER A 30 -11.72 33.47 -7.85
N ILE A 31 -11.02 33.71 -6.74
CA ILE A 31 -11.16 32.96 -5.47
C ILE A 31 -11.75 33.89 -4.42
N VAL A 32 -12.71 33.37 -3.65
CA VAL A 32 -13.53 34.13 -2.70
C VAL A 32 -13.52 33.49 -1.32
N ILE A 33 -13.92 34.26 -0.30
CA ILE A 33 -14.17 33.75 1.05
C ILE A 33 -15.67 33.54 1.21
N VAL A 34 -16.09 32.32 1.52
CA VAL A 34 -17.50 32.01 1.82
C VAL A 34 -17.68 32.11 3.33
N LYS A 35 -18.56 32.99 3.81
CA LYS A 35 -18.69 33.33 5.24
C LYS A 35 -20.10 33.07 5.75
N ASN A 36 -20.19 32.59 6.99
CA ASN A 36 -21.43 32.43 7.75
C ASN A 36 -21.21 32.95 9.19
N LYS A 37 -22.22 32.87 10.07
CA LYS A 37 -22.12 33.39 11.45
C LYS A 37 -21.12 32.63 12.35
N SER A 38 -20.76 31.41 12.00
CA SER A 38 -19.92 30.50 12.79
C SER A 38 -18.47 30.39 12.28
N GLY A 39 -18.18 30.89 11.08
CA GLY A 39 -16.84 30.80 10.48
C GLY A 39 -16.83 31.08 8.98
N HIS A 40 -15.78 30.63 8.31
CA HIS A 40 -15.62 30.77 6.86
C HIS A 40 -14.94 29.57 6.21
N GLY A 41 -15.13 29.45 4.90
CA GLY A 41 -14.34 28.63 3.99
C GLY A 41 -13.92 29.43 2.77
N THR A 42 -13.46 28.73 1.74
CA THR A 42 -13.06 29.27 0.44
C THR A 42 -14.10 28.86 -0.62
N GLY A 43 -14.22 29.65 -1.68
CA GLY A 43 -14.91 29.25 -2.91
C GLY A 43 -14.20 29.82 -4.14
N PHE A 44 -14.68 29.50 -5.33
CA PHE A 44 -14.16 30.08 -6.57
C PHE A 44 -15.24 30.26 -7.64
N PHE A 45 -15.08 31.28 -8.47
CA PHE A 45 -16.00 31.59 -9.56
C PHE A 45 -15.93 30.55 -10.68
N VAL A 46 -17.10 30.19 -11.21
CA VAL A 46 -17.29 29.30 -12.36
C VAL A 46 -18.19 29.96 -13.40
N HIS A 47 -18.19 29.42 -14.62
CA HIS A 47 -19.21 29.77 -15.62
C HIS A 47 -20.58 29.26 -15.14
N GLY A 48 -21.64 29.97 -15.50
CA GLY A 48 -23.01 29.68 -15.05
C GLY A 48 -24.00 30.69 -15.61
N LYS A 49 -25.27 30.54 -15.22
CA LYS A 49 -26.43 31.22 -15.84
C LYS A 49 -26.25 32.74 -15.98
N PRO A 50 -26.63 33.34 -17.14
CA PRO A 50 -26.58 34.79 -17.35
C PRO A 50 -27.29 35.59 -16.26
N GLY A 51 -26.76 36.77 -15.94
CA GLY A 51 -27.35 37.69 -14.95
C GLY A 51 -26.97 37.42 -13.49
N VAL A 52 -26.40 36.25 -13.14
CA VAL A 52 -25.94 35.95 -11.77
C VAL A 52 -24.43 35.71 -11.70
N CYS A 53 -23.85 35.88 -10.50
CA CYS A 53 -22.52 35.35 -10.20
C CYS A 53 -22.64 33.94 -9.62
N SER A 54 -21.83 33.00 -10.14
CA SER A 54 -21.83 31.59 -9.75
C SER A 54 -20.50 31.19 -9.10
N VAL A 55 -20.56 30.54 -7.93
CA VAL A 55 -19.39 30.13 -7.14
C VAL A 55 -19.54 28.66 -6.71
N LEU A 56 -18.50 27.85 -6.89
CA LEU A 56 -18.40 26.53 -6.26
C LEU A 56 -17.68 26.64 -4.91
N THR A 57 -18.14 25.83 -3.95
CA THR A 57 -17.53 25.65 -2.63
C THR A 57 -17.91 24.28 -2.05
N ALA A 58 -17.36 23.92 -0.89
CA ALA A 58 -17.73 22.69 -0.20
C ALA A 58 -19.05 22.86 0.57
N ALA A 59 -19.94 21.87 0.53
CA ALA A 59 -21.30 21.99 1.06
C ALA A 59 -21.33 22.23 2.59
N HIS A 60 -20.40 21.63 3.34
CA HIS A 60 -20.29 21.81 4.79
C HIS A 60 -19.94 23.26 5.23
N VAL A 61 -19.42 24.09 4.32
CA VAL A 61 -19.14 25.52 4.58
C VAL A 61 -20.44 26.34 4.69
N LEU A 62 -21.55 25.79 4.17
CA LEU A 62 -22.86 26.44 4.06
C LEU A 62 -23.86 25.76 5.02
N PRO A 63 -24.03 26.25 6.26
CA PRO A 63 -25.08 25.75 7.15
C PRO A 63 -26.47 25.89 6.52
N GLU A 64 -27.35 24.92 6.81
CA GLU A 64 -28.75 24.88 6.38
C GLU A 64 -29.59 26.04 6.92
N LYS A 65 -29.22 26.58 8.09
CA LYS A 65 -29.95 27.64 8.79
C LYS A 65 -29.03 28.82 9.05
N GLY A 66 -29.48 30.02 8.70
CA GLY A 66 -28.75 31.26 8.86
C GLY A 66 -28.46 31.95 7.52
N GLU A 67 -27.78 33.10 7.60
CA GLU A 67 -27.39 33.87 6.43
C GLU A 67 -25.96 33.54 6.02
N ASN A 68 -25.78 33.24 4.74
CA ASN A 68 -24.51 32.90 4.13
C ASN A 68 -24.11 34.00 3.13
N PHE A 69 -22.81 34.30 3.06
CA PHE A 69 -22.27 35.43 2.30
C PHE A 69 -21.04 35.03 1.49
N VAL A 70 -20.81 35.69 0.37
CA VAL A 70 -19.54 35.68 -0.37
C VAL A 70 -18.82 37.01 -0.13
N GLU A 71 -17.58 36.97 0.35
CA GLU A 71 -16.67 38.12 0.32
C GLU A 71 -15.69 37.93 -0.85
N THR A 72 -15.76 38.86 -1.81
CA THR A 72 -14.98 38.84 -3.04
C THR A 72 -13.59 39.47 -2.84
N ASN A 73 -12.67 39.30 -3.79
CA ASN A 73 -11.31 39.82 -3.68
C ASN A 73 -11.23 41.37 -3.65
N ASP A 74 -12.25 42.08 -4.15
CA ASP A 74 -12.44 43.54 -3.95
C ASP A 74 -13.13 43.89 -2.62
N ARG A 75 -13.25 42.92 -1.69
CA ARG A 75 -13.85 42.99 -0.35
C ARG A 75 -15.34 43.34 -0.30
N LYS A 76 -16.07 43.21 -1.41
CA LYS A 76 -17.53 43.36 -1.38
C LYS A 76 -18.14 42.11 -0.77
N VAL A 77 -19.02 42.30 0.21
CA VAL A 77 -19.76 41.22 0.85
C VAL A 77 -21.14 41.14 0.22
N ARG A 78 -21.50 39.97 -0.31
CA ARG A 78 -22.78 39.70 -0.97
C ARG A 78 -23.51 38.61 -0.20
N ARG A 79 -24.80 38.83 0.08
CA ARG A 79 -25.68 37.77 0.55
C ARG A 79 -25.86 36.74 -0.57
N ILE A 80 -25.72 35.46 -0.24
CA ILE A 80 -26.01 34.37 -1.17
C ILE A 80 -27.54 34.31 -1.39
N ALA A 81 -27.95 34.24 -2.66
CA ALA A 81 -29.34 34.25 -3.08
C ALA A 81 -29.89 32.83 -3.28
N ASN A 82 -29.11 31.92 -3.87
CA ASN A 82 -29.44 30.49 -3.95
C ASN A 82 -28.29 29.60 -3.48
N ILE A 83 -28.62 28.43 -2.92
CA ILE A 83 -27.67 27.38 -2.52
C ILE A 83 -28.17 26.05 -3.09
N GLU A 84 -27.47 25.53 -4.07
CA GLU A 84 -27.79 24.29 -4.78
C GLU A 84 -26.74 23.24 -4.36
N ARG A 85 -27.13 22.32 -3.48
CA ARG A 85 -26.27 21.23 -2.98
C ARG A 85 -26.44 19.97 -3.84
N HIS A 86 -25.40 19.15 -3.94
CA HIS A 86 -25.46 17.92 -4.72
C HIS A 86 -26.46 16.90 -4.14
N SER A 87 -27.33 16.34 -4.99
CA SER A 87 -28.46 15.50 -4.58
C SER A 87 -28.07 14.20 -3.87
N TYR A 88 -26.89 13.65 -4.17
CA TYR A 88 -26.40 12.37 -3.63
C TYR A 88 -25.40 12.54 -2.48
N GLY A 89 -25.61 13.52 -1.59
CA GLY A 89 -24.82 13.68 -0.35
C GLY A 89 -23.34 14.10 -0.51
N ILE A 90 -22.85 14.30 -1.73
CA ILE A 90 -21.49 14.79 -2.00
C ILE A 90 -21.34 16.20 -1.41
N ASP A 91 -20.18 16.48 -0.80
CA ASP A 91 -19.82 17.73 -0.13
C ASP A 91 -19.60 18.92 -1.08
N LEU A 92 -20.41 19.06 -2.13
CA LEU A 92 -20.33 20.11 -3.15
C LEU A 92 -21.57 20.99 -3.14
N ALA A 93 -21.36 22.31 -3.22
CA ALA A 93 -22.42 23.28 -3.41
C ALA A 93 -22.07 24.31 -4.48
N LEU A 94 -23.05 24.59 -5.33
CA LEU A 94 -23.10 25.77 -6.18
C LEU A 94 -23.88 26.86 -5.42
N VAL A 95 -23.30 28.05 -5.32
CA VAL A 95 -24.00 29.22 -4.75
C VAL A 95 -24.05 30.34 -5.76
N THR A 96 -25.18 31.05 -5.79
CA THR A 96 -25.37 32.21 -6.66
C THR A 96 -25.72 33.46 -5.88
N PHE A 97 -25.31 34.61 -6.38
CA PHE A 97 -25.67 35.93 -5.86
C PHE A 97 -25.83 36.94 -6.99
N GLN A 98 -26.58 38.00 -6.73
CA GLN A 98 -26.82 39.07 -7.71
C GLN A 98 -25.58 39.97 -7.87
N PRO A 99 -25.04 40.14 -9.09
CA PRO A 99 -23.99 41.11 -9.38
C PRO A 99 -24.49 42.56 -9.24
N GLU A 100 -23.55 43.51 -9.27
CA GLU A 100 -23.80 44.96 -9.11
C GLU A 100 -24.32 45.64 -10.39
N GLY A 101 -24.66 44.85 -11.40
CA GLY A 101 -25.09 45.22 -12.75
C GLY A 101 -25.27 43.94 -13.58
N ASN A 102 -25.64 44.04 -14.85
CA ASN A 102 -26.23 42.93 -15.63
C ASN A 102 -25.33 41.70 -15.90
N LYS A 103 -24.07 41.65 -15.43
CA LYS A 103 -23.13 40.53 -15.62
C LYS A 103 -22.22 40.34 -14.40
N CYS A 104 -21.75 39.12 -14.19
CA CYS A 104 -20.73 38.84 -13.18
C CYS A 104 -19.34 39.30 -13.68
N ASN A 105 -18.76 40.30 -13.01
CA ASN A 105 -17.49 40.92 -13.41
C ASN A 105 -16.24 40.25 -12.81
N TYR A 106 -16.38 39.08 -12.19
CA TYR A 106 -15.28 38.32 -11.61
C TYR A 106 -14.85 37.18 -12.54
N PRO A 107 -13.54 36.97 -12.79
CA PRO A 107 -13.08 36.00 -13.78
C PRO A 107 -13.32 34.55 -13.29
N PRO A 108 -14.11 33.72 -13.99
CA PRO A 108 -14.30 32.32 -13.64
C PRO A 108 -13.03 31.49 -13.93
N LEU A 109 -12.79 30.44 -13.13
CA LEU A 109 -11.71 29.50 -13.39
C LEU A 109 -12.08 28.53 -14.53
N LYS A 110 -11.05 28.05 -15.24
CA LYS A 110 -11.22 27.02 -16.28
C LYS A 110 -11.29 25.63 -15.64
N ILE A 111 -12.34 24.91 -15.98
CA ILE A 111 -12.57 23.53 -15.56
C ILE A 111 -11.72 22.58 -16.41
N GLY A 112 -11.20 21.52 -15.82
CA GLY A 112 -10.39 20.50 -16.47
C GLY A 112 -10.78 19.08 -16.03
N ASN A 113 -10.43 18.10 -16.86
CA ASN A 113 -10.78 16.71 -16.62
C ASN A 113 -9.82 16.07 -15.59
N SER A 114 -10.39 15.57 -14.49
CA SER A 114 -9.71 14.80 -13.44
C SER A 114 -9.06 13.50 -13.93
N GLU A 115 -9.58 12.87 -14.98
CA GLU A 115 -9.01 11.64 -15.58
C GLU A 115 -7.60 11.85 -16.16
N SER A 116 -7.20 13.11 -16.41
CA SER A 116 -5.84 13.44 -16.88
C SER A 116 -4.78 13.35 -15.79
N LEU A 117 -5.20 13.21 -14.52
CA LEU A 117 -4.30 12.99 -13.39
C LEU A 117 -3.81 11.55 -13.32
N LYS A 118 -2.66 11.39 -12.66
CA LYS A 118 -2.08 10.11 -12.25
C LYS A 118 -1.66 10.19 -10.79
N ILE A 119 -1.52 9.06 -10.10
CA ILE A 119 -0.86 9.04 -8.78
C ILE A 119 0.55 9.65 -8.94
N LEU A 120 1.00 10.42 -7.93
CA LEU A 120 2.16 11.31 -7.94
C LEU A 120 2.05 12.55 -8.85
N SER A 121 0.87 12.89 -9.39
CA SER A 121 0.69 14.17 -10.10
C SER A 121 0.74 15.35 -9.13
N PRO A 122 1.49 16.42 -9.44
CA PRO A 122 1.50 17.63 -8.65
C PRO A 122 0.19 18.40 -8.83
N ILE A 123 -0.39 18.84 -7.71
CA ILE A 123 -1.59 19.66 -7.64
C ILE A 123 -1.34 20.93 -6.83
N TYR A 124 -2.23 21.92 -6.98
CA TYR A 124 -2.15 23.20 -6.29
C TYR A 124 -3.51 23.56 -5.71
N ILE A 125 -3.54 23.93 -4.42
CA ILE A 125 -4.77 24.26 -3.69
C ILE A 125 -4.66 25.70 -3.17
N SER A 126 -5.59 26.57 -3.56
CA SER A 126 -5.50 28.02 -3.28
C SER A 126 -6.71 28.53 -2.50
N GLY A 127 -6.51 29.11 -1.32
CA GLY A 127 -7.62 29.58 -0.49
C GLY A 127 -7.23 30.48 0.68
N PHE A 128 -8.15 30.62 1.63
CA PHE A 128 -8.08 31.58 2.74
C PHE A 128 -8.03 30.89 4.12
N PRO A 129 -6.89 30.28 4.52
CA PRO A 129 -6.77 29.59 5.80
C PRO A 129 -6.97 30.50 7.02
N ALA A 130 -7.62 29.94 8.05
CA ALA A 130 -7.75 30.53 9.37
C ALA A 130 -6.48 30.24 10.21
N ARG A 131 -5.62 31.25 10.41
CA ARG A 131 -4.56 31.20 11.44
C ARG A 131 -5.12 31.69 12.78
N GLY A 132 -4.66 31.08 13.86
CA GLY A 132 -5.34 31.12 15.16
C GLY A 132 -5.35 32.48 15.89
N LEU A 133 -6.42 32.69 16.67
CA LEU A 133 -6.56 33.63 17.78
C LEU A 133 -6.07 35.08 17.53
N GLY A 134 -6.76 35.78 16.63
CA GLY A 134 -6.71 37.24 16.55
C GLY A 134 -7.76 37.79 15.58
N LYS A 135 -8.12 39.07 15.70
CA LYS A 135 -8.94 39.80 14.70
C LYS A 135 -8.11 40.15 13.45
N GLY A 136 -7.38 39.17 12.93
CA GLY A 136 -6.43 39.31 11.83
C GLY A 136 -7.09 39.20 10.45
N ARG A 137 -6.55 39.92 9.47
CA ARG A 137 -6.96 39.85 8.06
C ARG A 137 -6.59 38.47 7.48
N LEU A 138 -7.56 37.79 6.85
CA LEU A 138 -7.32 36.53 6.16
C LEU A 138 -6.31 36.72 5.01
N VAL A 139 -5.38 35.77 4.88
CA VAL A 139 -4.28 35.82 3.92
C VAL A 139 -4.41 34.68 2.93
N TYR A 140 -4.61 35.03 1.65
CA TYR A 140 -4.58 34.10 0.53
C TYR A 140 -3.28 33.29 0.53
N GLN A 141 -3.41 31.97 0.49
CA GLN A 141 -2.30 31.02 0.46
C GLN A 141 -2.56 29.93 -0.59
N THR A 142 -1.52 29.59 -1.33
CA THR A 142 -1.48 28.43 -2.23
C THR A 142 -0.53 27.40 -1.66
N VAL A 143 -1.00 26.16 -1.52
CA VAL A 143 -0.17 25.01 -1.13
C VAL A 143 0.00 24.07 -2.32
N LYS A 144 1.21 23.51 -2.47
CA LYS A 144 1.45 22.40 -3.39
C LYS A 144 1.05 21.10 -2.69
N GLY A 145 0.36 20.23 -3.41
CA GLY A 145 0.11 18.85 -3.01
C GLY A 145 0.50 17.86 -4.09
N GLU A 146 0.25 16.59 -3.81
CA GLU A 146 0.54 15.47 -4.69
C GLU A 146 -0.58 14.43 -4.60
N VAL A 147 -1.08 13.98 -5.75
CA VAL A 147 -2.12 12.94 -5.82
C VAL A 147 -1.60 11.63 -5.24
N SER A 148 -2.22 11.18 -4.15
CA SER A 148 -1.88 9.93 -3.45
C SER A 148 -2.86 8.79 -3.72
N GLY A 149 -4.01 9.07 -4.35
CA GLY A 149 -4.97 8.07 -4.81
C GLY A 149 -5.89 8.64 -5.88
N LEU A 150 -6.36 7.76 -6.76
CA LEU A 150 -7.38 8.03 -7.77
C LEU A 150 -8.39 6.89 -7.70
N ASP A 151 -9.55 7.18 -7.14
CA ASP A 151 -10.62 6.23 -6.88
C ASP A 151 -11.72 6.40 -7.93
N THR A 152 -12.20 5.32 -8.53
CA THR A 152 -13.42 5.36 -9.35
C THR A 152 -14.63 5.16 -8.43
N LEU A 153 -15.44 6.21 -8.27
CA LEU A 153 -16.71 6.20 -7.55
C LEU A 153 -17.84 5.92 -8.55
N ALA A 154 -19.07 5.66 -8.09
CA ALA A 154 -20.20 5.46 -8.99
C ALA A 154 -20.68 6.79 -9.61
N GLU A 155 -20.25 7.91 -9.02
CA GLU A 155 -20.66 9.29 -9.30
C GLU A 155 -19.51 10.14 -9.91
N GLY A 156 -18.31 9.58 -10.10
CA GLY A 156 -17.13 10.29 -10.62
C GLY A 156 -15.78 9.68 -10.20
N TYR A 157 -14.71 10.48 -10.19
CA TYR A 157 -13.34 10.02 -9.86
C TYR A 157 -12.76 10.74 -8.63
N GLY A 158 -12.84 10.12 -7.45
CA GLY A 158 -12.31 10.68 -6.21
C GLY A 158 -10.79 10.87 -6.25
N ILE A 159 -10.31 12.08 -5.92
CA ILE A 159 -8.87 12.38 -5.91
C ILE A 159 -8.40 12.52 -4.45
N SER A 160 -7.62 11.55 -3.96
CA SER A 160 -6.91 11.66 -2.67
C SER A 160 -5.56 12.36 -2.86
N TYR A 161 -5.13 13.20 -1.90
CA TYR A 161 -3.81 13.87 -1.99
C TYR A 161 -3.13 14.19 -0.66
N ARG A 162 -1.79 14.23 -0.72
CA ARG A 162 -0.92 14.75 0.35
C ARG A 162 -0.70 16.24 0.14
N ALA A 163 -1.17 17.06 1.08
CA ALA A 163 -1.01 18.52 1.08
C ALA A 163 -1.11 19.08 2.51
N PHE A 164 -0.46 20.22 2.79
CA PHE A 164 -0.54 20.91 4.08
C PHE A 164 -1.61 22.03 4.05
N THR A 165 -2.90 21.70 3.92
CA THR A 165 -3.97 22.69 4.13
C THR A 165 -4.36 22.79 5.62
N VAL A 166 -5.11 23.84 5.97
CA VAL A 166 -5.69 24.05 7.31
C VAL A 166 -7.11 24.61 7.18
N GLY A 167 -7.89 24.58 8.27
CA GLY A 167 -9.28 25.05 8.31
C GLY A 167 -9.48 26.44 7.68
N GLY A 168 -10.62 26.63 7.00
CA GLY A 168 -10.91 27.81 6.18
C GLY A 168 -10.49 27.67 4.70
N MET A 169 -9.66 26.67 4.36
CA MET A 169 -9.37 26.32 2.96
C MET A 169 -10.45 25.44 2.31
N SER A 170 -11.37 24.85 3.07
CA SER A 170 -12.49 24.05 2.55
C SER A 170 -13.25 24.78 1.44
N GLY A 171 -13.53 24.10 0.32
CA GLY A 171 -14.13 24.69 -0.89
C GLY A 171 -13.12 25.37 -1.83
N ALA A 172 -11.83 25.37 -1.54
CA ALA A 172 -10.79 25.86 -2.46
C ALA A 172 -10.73 25.04 -3.76
N PRO A 173 -10.40 25.67 -4.91
CA PRO A 173 -10.08 24.94 -6.13
C PRO A 173 -8.80 24.12 -5.95
N VAL A 174 -8.86 22.86 -6.36
CA VAL A 174 -7.72 21.96 -6.56
C VAL A 174 -7.39 21.96 -8.04
N MET A 175 -6.18 22.39 -8.39
CA MET A 175 -5.76 22.58 -9.79
C MET A 175 -4.63 21.65 -10.20
N ASP A 176 -4.62 21.28 -11.48
CA ASP A 176 -3.52 20.57 -12.12
C ASP A 176 -2.29 21.49 -12.36
N ARG A 177 -1.22 20.91 -12.89
CA ARG A 177 -0.02 21.65 -13.31
C ARG A 177 -0.26 22.67 -14.45
N ASN A 178 -1.45 22.71 -15.05
CA ASN A 178 -1.78 23.65 -16.13
C ASN A 178 -2.60 24.85 -15.60
N GLY A 179 -3.02 24.83 -14.33
CA GLY A 179 -3.92 25.81 -13.73
C GLY A 179 -5.39 25.59 -14.08
N LYS A 180 -5.77 24.40 -14.54
CA LYS A 180 -7.18 23.99 -14.66
C LYS A 180 -7.65 23.42 -13.33
N VAL A 181 -8.88 23.77 -12.91
CA VAL A 181 -9.50 23.15 -11.74
C VAL A 181 -9.88 21.71 -12.11
N VAL A 182 -9.41 20.76 -11.32
CA VAL A 182 -9.69 19.32 -11.46
C VAL A 182 -10.47 18.75 -10.28
N ALA A 183 -10.50 19.47 -9.14
CA ALA A 183 -11.34 19.13 -8.00
C ALA A 183 -11.71 20.35 -7.14
N VAL A 184 -12.65 20.15 -6.21
CA VAL A 184 -12.92 21.05 -5.08
C VAL A 184 -12.39 20.43 -3.78
N HIS A 185 -11.71 21.20 -2.92
CA HIS A 185 -11.16 20.73 -1.65
C HIS A 185 -12.31 20.47 -0.64
N GLY A 186 -12.64 19.20 -0.42
CA GLY A 186 -13.74 18.80 0.48
C GLY A 186 -13.34 18.78 1.97
N MET A 187 -14.30 18.40 2.81
CA MET A 187 -14.09 18.21 4.25
C MET A 187 -12.99 17.16 4.55
N SER A 188 -12.09 17.45 5.49
CA SER A 188 -11.12 16.45 5.93
C SER A 188 -11.80 15.33 6.73
N ASP A 189 -11.22 14.13 6.79
CA ASP A 189 -11.75 13.05 7.62
C ASP A 189 -11.89 13.48 9.10
N VAL A 190 -10.97 14.31 9.60
CA VAL A 190 -11.00 14.89 10.96
C VAL A 190 -12.24 15.75 11.19
N GLU A 191 -12.71 16.45 10.15
CA GLU A 191 -13.90 17.30 10.20
C GLU A 191 -15.18 16.52 9.93
N ILE A 192 -15.17 15.47 9.09
CA ILE A 192 -16.29 14.52 8.96
C ILE A 192 -16.58 13.90 10.33
N VAL A 193 -15.56 13.39 11.03
CA VAL A 193 -15.70 12.80 12.37
C VAL A 193 -16.26 13.83 13.36
N LYS A 194 -15.66 15.02 13.45
CA LYS A 194 -16.10 16.04 14.43
C LYS A 194 -17.50 16.59 14.16
N SER A 195 -17.89 16.74 12.90
CA SER A 195 -19.17 17.36 12.54
C SER A 195 -20.35 16.38 12.54
N TRP A 196 -20.11 15.09 12.28
CA TRP A 196 -21.16 14.08 12.20
C TRP A 196 -21.31 13.24 13.48
N ALA A 197 -20.35 13.28 14.43
CA ALA A 197 -20.43 12.53 15.69
C ALA A 197 -21.69 12.82 16.51
N SER A 198 -22.17 14.06 16.55
CA SER A 198 -23.42 14.44 17.23
C SER A 198 -24.69 14.06 16.46
N LYS A 199 -24.57 13.63 15.19
CA LYS A 199 -25.66 13.22 14.31
C LYS A 199 -25.74 11.70 14.11
N GLN A 200 -24.84 10.90 14.68
CA GLN A 200 -24.62 9.49 14.33
C GLN A 200 -25.90 8.61 14.32
N SER A 201 -26.86 8.86 15.21
CA SER A 201 -28.16 8.15 15.29
C SER A 201 -29.20 8.57 14.24
N SER A 202 -28.93 9.64 13.47
CA SER A 202 -29.80 10.22 12.44
C SER A 202 -29.22 10.16 11.02
N LEU A 203 -27.97 9.67 10.88
CA LEU A 203 -27.33 9.44 9.58
C LEU A 203 -27.96 8.25 8.85
N SER A 204 -28.02 8.31 7.51
CA SER A 204 -28.38 7.16 6.66
C SER A 204 -27.36 6.02 6.79
N PRO A 205 -27.67 4.78 6.36
CA PRO A 205 -26.70 3.67 6.38
C PRO A 205 -25.41 3.96 5.60
N GLU A 206 -25.50 4.75 4.53
CA GLU A 206 -24.38 5.16 3.69
C GLU A 206 -23.57 6.29 4.34
N GLU A 207 -24.25 7.23 4.99
CA GLU A 207 -23.62 8.28 5.80
C GLU A 207 -22.95 7.71 7.06
N GLN A 208 -23.56 6.72 7.74
CA GLN A 208 -22.95 6.01 8.86
C GLN A 208 -21.69 5.26 8.43
N LYS A 209 -21.71 4.65 7.23
CA LYS A 209 -20.52 4.04 6.62
C LYS A 209 -19.45 5.11 6.38
N LEU A 210 -19.77 6.23 5.72
CA LEU A 210 -18.84 7.34 5.46
C LEU A 210 -18.25 7.93 6.76
N TYR A 211 -19.07 8.09 7.79
CA TYR A 211 -18.66 8.54 9.12
C TYR A 211 -17.69 7.57 9.78
N GLN A 212 -18.05 6.29 9.93
CA GLN A 212 -17.19 5.29 10.55
C GLN A 212 -15.91 5.07 9.72
N GLU A 213 -16.00 5.23 8.40
CA GLU A 213 -14.85 5.25 7.52
C GLU A 213 -13.90 6.41 7.79
N ALA A 214 -14.40 7.61 8.06
CA ALA A 214 -13.61 8.75 8.48
C ALA A 214 -13.04 8.54 9.90
N VAL A 215 -13.82 8.02 10.86
CA VAL A 215 -13.34 7.66 12.22
C VAL A 215 -12.10 6.75 12.13
N ASN A 216 -12.14 5.75 11.26
CA ASN A 216 -11.04 4.82 11.05
C ASN A 216 -9.83 5.43 10.31
N ARG A 217 -9.98 6.57 9.61
CA ARG A 217 -8.87 7.34 9.01
C ARG A 217 -8.28 8.37 9.98
N VAL A 218 -9.09 8.94 10.88
CA VAL A 218 -8.70 9.93 11.90
C VAL A 218 -7.99 9.33 13.10
N ASN A 219 -8.39 8.13 13.51
CA ASN A 219 -7.80 7.44 14.66
C ASN A 219 -6.52 6.64 14.30
N GLY A 220 -6.09 6.69 13.04
CA GLY A 220 -4.73 6.29 12.62
C GLY A 220 -3.80 7.50 12.53
N ASP A 221 -2.49 7.27 12.39
CA ASP A 221 -1.46 8.32 12.43
C ASP A 221 -1.43 9.29 11.21
N ILE A 222 -2.51 9.35 10.43
CA ILE A 222 -2.61 10.10 9.18
C ILE A 222 -2.98 11.57 9.46
N ARG A 223 -2.14 12.28 10.23
CA ARG A 223 -2.37 13.68 10.61
C ARG A 223 -2.13 14.71 9.48
N LEU A 224 -1.72 14.28 8.28
CA LEU A 224 -1.22 15.14 7.19
C LEU A 224 -1.67 14.74 5.77
N THR A 225 -2.84 14.10 5.61
CA THR A 225 -3.39 13.71 4.29
C THR A 225 -4.83 14.14 4.15
N PHE A 226 -5.20 14.68 2.98
CA PHE A 226 -6.55 15.15 2.69
C PHE A 226 -7.17 14.26 1.60
N SER A 227 -8.10 13.41 2.02
CA SER A 227 -8.60 12.27 1.26
C SER A 227 -9.56 12.62 0.10
N TRP A 228 -10.01 13.88 -0.02
CA TRP A 228 -11.14 14.23 -0.89
C TRP A 228 -10.93 15.51 -1.70
N GLY A 229 -10.65 15.35 -2.99
CA GLY A 229 -10.96 16.31 -4.04
C GLY A 229 -12.23 15.89 -4.77
N ILE A 230 -13.26 16.72 -4.75
CA ILE A 230 -14.55 16.41 -5.38
C ILE A 230 -14.41 16.56 -6.90
N PRO A 231 -14.80 15.56 -7.73
CA PRO A 231 -14.44 15.52 -9.13
C PRO A 231 -15.29 16.52 -9.92
N ILE A 232 -14.65 17.37 -10.71
CA ILE A 232 -15.35 18.47 -11.38
C ILE A 232 -15.82 18.15 -12.81
N SER A 233 -15.50 16.95 -13.32
CA SER A 233 -16.05 16.43 -14.59
C SER A 233 -17.59 16.35 -14.54
N TRP A 234 -18.15 15.89 -13.41
CA TRP A 234 -19.60 15.85 -13.19
C TRP A 234 -20.28 17.21 -13.40
N PHE A 235 -19.63 18.30 -12.96
CA PHE A 235 -20.15 19.65 -13.19
C PHE A 235 -20.25 19.95 -14.70
N GLN A 236 -19.28 19.53 -15.52
CA GLN A 236 -19.27 19.71 -16.98
C GLN A 236 -20.37 18.92 -17.73
N GLU A 237 -20.93 17.91 -17.08
CA GLU A 237 -22.01 17.04 -17.58
C GLU A 237 -23.39 17.42 -17.03
N SER A 238 -23.44 18.18 -15.93
CA SER A 238 -24.66 18.66 -15.30
C SER A 238 -25.31 19.88 -15.99
N ASP A 239 -26.62 20.04 -15.82
CA ASP A 239 -27.41 21.21 -16.28
C ASP A 239 -26.97 22.57 -15.66
N PHE A 240 -25.99 22.56 -14.76
CA PHE A 240 -25.39 23.76 -14.17
C PHE A 240 -24.29 24.38 -15.04
N TYR A 241 -23.67 23.59 -15.93
CA TYR A 241 -22.57 24.05 -16.77
C TYR A 241 -23.07 24.48 -18.15
N ASP A 242 -23.25 25.80 -18.29
CA ASP A 242 -23.55 26.41 -19.58
C ASP A 242 -22.42 26.11 -20.58
N ARG A 243 -22.77 25.36 -21.63
CA ARG A 243 -21.83 24.83 -22.62
C ARG A 243 -21.61 25.81 -23.79
N ASP A 244 -22.34 26.93 -23.84
CA ASP A 244 -22.46 27.77 -25.04
C ASP A 244 -21.53 29.01 -25.04
N THR A 245 -20.23 28.79 -25.21
CA THR A 245 -19.32 29.81 -25.77
C THR A 245 -18.39 29.25 -26.84
N SER A 246 -18.87 29.28 -28.09
CA SER A 246 -18.10 29.44 -29.33
C SER A 246 -16.92 28.48 -29.61
N SER A 247 -17.20 27.42 -30.38
CA SER A 247 -16.39 27.10 -31.57
C SER A 247 -17.27 26.53 -32.68
N TRP A 248 -17.89 27.43 -33.46
CA TRP A 248 -18.57 27.06 -34.72
C TRP A 248 -17.56 26.97 -35.87
N SER A 249 -17.98 26.30 -36.95
CA SER A 249 -17.16 25.75 -38.05
C SER A 249 -16.26 24.57 -37.64
N LEU A 250 -16.17 23.48 -38.39
CA LEU A 250 -16.75 23.22 -39.73
C LEU A 250 -17.96 22.26 -39.66
N TRP A 251 -19.04 22.65 -40.34
CA TRP A 251 -20.14 21.75 -40.69
C TRP A 251 -19.80 20.95 -41.95
N GLY A 252 -20.38 19.76 -42.08
CA GLY A 252 -20.70 19.15 -43.37
C GLY A 252 -19.53 18.62 -44.21
N LEU A 253 -19.18 17.35 -43.99
CA LEU A 253 -18.95 16.38 -45.08
C LEU A 253 -19.10 14.94 -44.51
N PHE A 254 -19.60 14.01 -45.34
CA PHE A 254 -19.81 12.59 -45.02
C PHE A 254 -20.74 12.22 -43.86
N TYR A 255 -22.03 12.57 -44.03
CA TYR A 255 -23.08 11.58 -43.80
C TYR A 255 -23.06 10.55 -44.96
N GLY A 256 -23.37 9.28 -44.69
CA GLY A 256 -23.77 8.32 -45.74
C GLY A 256 -22.74 7.31 -46.24
N ALA A 257 -22.37 6.33 -45.40
CA ALA A 257 -21.95 5.00 -45.83
C ALA A 257 -22.52 3.97 -44.85
N VAL A 258 -23.20 2.93 -45.36
CA VAL A 258 -24.12 2.09 -44.58
C VAL A 258 -23.85 0.59 -44.84
N MET A 259 -23.79 -0.18 -43.74
CA MET A 259 -23.84 -1.65 -43.63
C MET A 259 -22.59 -2.49 -43.97
N PHE A 260 -22.56 -3.66 -43.30
CA PHE A 260 -21.66 -4.83 -43.43
C PHE A 260 -20.18 -4.69 -42.99
N GLY A 261 -19.79 -5.49 -41.98
CA GLY A 261 -18.38 -5.78 -41.67
C GLY A 261 -18.02 -5.96 -40.18
N SER A 262 -18.24 -7.17 -39.63
CA SER A 262 -17.53 -7.79 -38.48
C SER A 262 -16.83 -6.93 -37.40
N GLY A 263 -17.21 -7.07 -36.11
CA GLY A 263 -16.43 -6.45 -35.01
C GLY A 263 -16.92 -6.64 -33.56
N SER A 264 -16.83 -7.87 -33.03
CA SER A 264 -16.80 -8.28 -31.60
C SER A 264 -16.89 -7.22 -30.47
N LEU A 265 -17.88 -7.33 -29.56
CA LEU A 265 -17.69 -7.79 -28.15
C LEU A 265 -18.96 -7.64 -27.25
N ILE A 266 -19.38 -8.74 -26.62
CA ILE A 266 -19.84 -8.93 -25.20
C ILE A 266 -20.42 -7.67 -24.50
N TYR A 267 -21.68 -7.55 -24.06
CA TYR A 267 -22.71 -8.49 -23.55
C TYR A 267 -22.31 -9.36 -22.36
N SER A 268 -22.26 -8.77 -21.15
CA SER A 268 -22.90 -9.34 -19.95
C SER A 268 -22.93 -8.35 -18.78
N MET A 269 -24.02 -8.38 -18.03
CA MET A 269 -24.28 -7.59 -16.83
C MET A 269 -24.08 -8.47 -15.57
N VAL A 270 -24.03 -7.86 -14.37
CA VAL A 270 -24.19 -8.50 -13.03
C VAL A 270 -22.96 -9.23 -12.41
N ARG A 271 -22.62 -8.82 -11.16
CA ARG A 271 -21.48 -9.20 -10.26
C ARG A 271 -20.10 -8.66 -10.70
N TYR A 272 -19.41 -7.84 -9.91
CA TYR A 272 -18.71 -8.29 -8.70
C TYR A 272 -18.39 -7.15 -7.68
N PHE A 273 -18.64 -7.42 -6.39
CA PHE A 273 -17.91 -6.97 -5.16
C PHE A 273 -17.24 -5.58 -5.09
N GLN A 274 -17.61 -4.66 -4.16
CA GLN A 274 -17.39 -4.70 -2.69
C GLN A 274 -15.99 -5.16 -2.24
N LEU A 275 -15.15 -4.26 -1.70
CA LEU A 275 -13.91 -4.63 -1.00
C LEU A 275 -13.61 -3.72 0.22
N PRO A 276 -12.97 -4.20 1.32
CA PRO A 276 -13.05 -3.55 2.65
C PRO A 276 -11.71 -2.99 3.22
N LYS A 277 -11.83 -2.17 4.27
CA LYS A 277 -10.71 -1.50 4.95
C LYS A 277 -9.72 -2.42 5.67
N VAL A 278 -8.58 -1.85 6.08
CA VAL A 278 -7.41 -2.57 6.61
C VAL A 278 -7.27 -2.52 8.13
N SER A 279 -7.85 -1.54 8.83
CA SER A 279 -7.99 -1.63 10.30
C SER A 279 -8.80 -2.87 10.71
N THR A 280 -9.75 -3.29 9.86
CA THR A 280 -10.48 -4.55 10.02
C THR A 280 -9.56 -5.76 10.00
N GLN A 281 -8.43 -5.75 9.29
CA GLN A 281 -7.51 -6.91 9.20
C GLN A 281 -6.69 -7.09 10.47
N VAL A 282 -6.23 -5.99 11.09
CA VAL A 282 -5.56 -6.03 12.39
C VAL A 282 -6.55 -6.44 13.47
N ASN A 283 -7.76 -5.87 13.45
CA ASN A 283 -8.83 -6.23 14.37
C ASN A 283 -9.33 -7.68 14.15
N GLU A 284 -9.32 -8.19 12.92
CA GLU A 284 -9.62 -9.60 12.59
C GLU A 284 -8.54 -10.53 13.13
N LEU A 285 -7.24 -10.17 13.05
CA LEU A 285 -6.15 -10.91 13.70
C LEU A 285 -6.36 -10.96 15.22
N GLU A 286 -6.61 -9.82 15.85
CA GLU A 286 -6.86 -9.74 17.29
C GLU A 286 -8.16 -10.42 17.71
N GLU A 287 -9.22 -10.38 16.90
CA GLU A 287 -10.49 -11.03 17.21
C GLU A 287 -10.41 -12.54 17.00
N GLN A 288 -9.64 -13.02 16.01
CA GLN A 288 -9.25 -14.42 15.91
C GLN A 288 -8.47 -14.85 17.16
N LEU A 289 -7.51 -14.04 17.63
CA LEU A 289 -6.77 -14.29 18.87
C LEU A 289 -7.69 -14.34 20.12
N ARG A 290 -8.63 -13.39 20.26
CA ARG A 290 -9.61 -13.34 21.36
C ARG A 290 -10.63 -14.50 21.31
N ASN A 291 -11.02 -14.93 20.11
CA ASN A 291 -11.92 -16.07 19.92
C ASN A 291 -11.18 -17.41 20.12
N GLU A 292 -9.90 -17.48 19.79
CA GLU A 292 -9.03 -18.60 20.12
C GLU A 292 -8.84 -18.71 21.64
N GLN A 293 -8.56 -17.61 22.35
CA GLN A 293 -8.46 -17.59 23.82
C GLN A 293 -9.68 -18.21 24.52
N ARG A 294 -10.92 -17.88 24.09
CA ARG A 294 -12.13 -18.49 24.64
C ARG A 294 -12.22 -20.01 24.36
N ARG A 295 -11.72 -20.46 23.21
CA ARG A 295 -11.60 -21.91 22.89
C ARG A 295 -10.46 -22.59 23.65
N ARG A 296 -9.38 -21.88 24.03
CA ARG A 296 -8.33 -22.39 24.93
C ARG A 296 -8.95 -22.79 26.27
N GLU A 297 -9.77 -21.94 26.89
CA GLU A 297 -10.45 -22.27 28.15
C GLU A 297 -11.38 -23.49 28.06
N GLU A 298 -12.22 -23.59 27.03
CA GLU A 298 -13.11 -24.74 26.86
C GLU A 298 -12.32 -26.03 26.62
N THR A 299 -11.23 -25.94 25.86
CA THR A 299 -10.35 -27.07 25.55
C THR A 299 -9.54 -27.49 26.78
N GLU A 300 -9.09 -26.55 27.61
CA GLU A 300 -8.48 -26.84 28.91
C GLU A 300 -9.45 -27.53 29.87
N ARG A 301 -10.70 -27.07 29.97
CA ARG A 301 -11.73 -27.72 30.81
C ARG A 301 -11.94 -29.18 30.36
N ARG A 302 -11.93 -29.45 29.05
CA ARG A 302 -11.98 -30.81 28.48
C ARG A 302 -10.68 -31.59 28.68
N LEU A 303 -9.49 -30.98 28.54
CA LEU A 303 -8.23 -31.69 28.80
C LEU A 303 -8.09 -32.08 30.27
N ARG A 304 -8.47 -31.21 31.21
CA ARG A 304 -8.43 -31.51 32.65
C ARG A 304 -9.37 -32.67 33.00
N SER A 305 -10.56 -32.75 32.40
CA SER A 305 -11.45 -33.91 32.60
C SER A 305 -10.87 -35.20 32.00
N VAL A 306 -10.23 -35.13 30.82
CA VAL A 306 -9.57 -36.30 30.19
C VAL A 306 -8.29 -36.72 30.93
N GLN A 307 -7.51 -35.79 31.48
CA GLN A 307 -6.29 -36.09 32.25
C GLN A 307 -6.59 -36.84 33.56
N ASN A 308 -7.69 -36.49 34.23
CA ASN A 308 -8.19 -37.26 35.38
C ASN A 308 -8.54 -38.71 34.99
N THR A 309 -9.05 -38.95 33.78
CA THR A 309 -9.34 -40.31 33.27
C THR A 309 -8.10 -41.04 32.75
N ARG A 310 -7.12 -40.34 32.19
CA ARG A 310 -5.97 -40.94 31.48
C ARG A 310 -4.79 -41.31 32.37
N SER A 311 -4.86 -41.00 33.67
CA SER A 311 -3.83 -41.31 34.68
C SER A 311 -3.68 -42.81 35.04
N GLN A 312 -4.32 -43.74 34.31
CA GLN A 312 -4.35 -45.18 34.62
C GLN A 312 -3.79 -46.11 33.51
N THR A 313 -2.98 -45.63 32.56
CA THR A 313 -2.40 -46.51 31.51
C THR A 313 -0.97 -46.15 31.09
N GLN A 314 -0.17 -47.17 30.75
CA GLN A 314 1.30 -47.15 30.50
C GLN A 314 1.67 -46.57 29.11
N ARG A 315 2.89 -46.12 28.74
CA ARG A 315 4.32 -46.21 29.19
C ARG A 315 5.18 -47.29 28.47
N LYS A 316 6.28 -46.85 27.81
CA LYS A 316 7.31 -47.59 26.99
C LYS A 316 6.89 -47.96 25.54
N SER A 317 7.75 -48.09 24.50
CA SER A 317 9.10 -47.57 24.11
C SER A 317 9.34 -47.90 22.59
N GLU A 318 10.48 -47.85 21.84
CA GLU A 318 11.95 -47.73 22.09
C GLU A 318 12.73 -46.97 20.95
N LYS A 319 13.62 -47.60 20.11
CA LYS A 319 14.55 -46.90 19.16
C LYS A 319 14.97 -47.63 17.84
N PRO A 320 15.63 -46.94 16.85
CA PRO A 320 15.98 -47.44 15.48
C PRO A 320 17.52 -47.51 15.14
N PRO A 321 17.91 -47.87 13.89
CA PRO A 321 19.31 -47.80 13.37
C PRO A 321 19.56 -46.86 12.15
N GLU A 322 20.85 -46.65 11.78
CA GLU A 322 21.34 -45.78 10.67
C GLU A 322 21.99 -46.58 9.49
N ASN A 323 22.30 -45.94 8.34
CA ASN A 323 23.65 -46.03 7.72
C ASN A 323 24.00 -44.91 6.68
N LYS A 324 25.25 -44.89 6.16
CA LYS A 324 25.88 -43.86 5.29
C LYS A 324 26.55 -44.52 4.02
N SER A 325 27.22 -43.87 3.03
CA SER A 325 27.69 -42.49 2.82
C SER A 325 28.09 -42.16 1.34
N SER A 326 28.32 -40.86 1.02
CA SER A 326 29.32 -40.25 0.09
C SER A 326 29.36 -40.49 -1.44
N ASN A 327 29.61 -39.41 -2.22
CA ASN A 327 30.76 -39.32 -3.16
C ASN A 327 31.09 -37.88 -3.67
N LEU A 328 32.27 -37.71 -4.30
CA LEU A 328 32.97 -36.44 -4.57
C LEU A 328 32.62 -35.72 -5.92
N PRO A 329 32.93 -34.41 -6.07
CA PRO A 329 32.41 -33.57 -7.17
C PRO A 329 33.20 -33.60 -8.49
N LYS A 330 32.52 -33.33 -9.61
CA LYS A 330 33.10 -33.12 -10.94
C LYS A 330 33.45 -31.64 -11.20
N VAL A 331 34.36 -31.40 -12.13
CA VAL A 331 34.73 -30.05 -12.60
C VAL A 331 33.51 -29.34 -13.23
N PRO A 332 33.15 -28.11 -12.81
CA PRO A 332 31.96 -27.42 -13.34
C PRO A 332 32.07 -27.03 -14.81
N SER A 333 30.96 -27.18 -15.54
CA SER A 333 30.85 -26.70 -16.94
C SER A 333 30.83 -25.17 -17.04
N THR A 334 31.07 -24.63 -18.23
CA THR A 334 30.99 -23.17 -18.53
C THR A 334 29.58 -22.58 -18.37
N ALA A 335 28.54 -23.42 -18.23
CA ALA A 335 27.19 -22.98 -17.85
C ALA A 335 27.04 -22.77 -16.32
N GLU A 336 27.84 -23.45 -15.50
CA GLU A 336 27.76 -23.36 -14.04
C GLU A 336 28.49 -22.17 -13.44
N SER A 337 29.64 -21.76 -14.00
CA SER A 337 30.36 -20.57 -13.53
C SER A 337 29.48 -19.31 -13.61
N LYS A 338 28.61 -19.23 -14.63
CA LYS A 338 27.61 -18.18 -14.82
C LYS A 338 26.55 -18.11 -13.72
N LYS A 339 26.39 -19.16 -12.89
CA LYS A 339 25.49 -19.19 -11.73
C LYS A 339 26.09 -18.54 -10.47
N GLY A 340 27.40 -18.29 -10.44
CA GLY A 340 28.10 -17.64 -9.33
C GLY A 340 29.02 -18.58 -8.52
N LYS A 341 29.61 -18.02 -7.46
CA LYS A 341 30.54 -18.73 -6.56
C LYS A 341 29.77 -19.74 -5.71
N LEU A 342 30.32 -20.94 -5.54
CA LEU A 342 29.77 -21.93 -4.61
C LEU A 342 30.01 -21.47 -3.17
N PHE A 343 29.02 -21.68 -2.30
CA PHE A 343 29.18 -21.62 -0.84
C PHE A 343 28.52 -22.85 -0.21
N THR A 344 28.99 -23.23 0.97
CA THR A 344 28.48 -24.36 1.77
C THR A 344 27.82 -23.85 3.05
N PHE A 345 26.93 -24.66 3.61
CA PHE A 345 26.20 -24.39 4.84
C PHE A 345 25.75 -25.71 5.48
N GLU A 346 25.28 -25.66 6.72
CA GLU A 346 24.65 -26.80 7.38
C GLU A 346 23.12 -26.64 7.35
N VAL A 347 22.41 -27.70 6.98
CA VAL A 347 20.94 -27.79 6.99
C VAL A 347 20.54 -28.74 8.10
N LEU A 348 19.59 -28.31 8.95
CA LEU A 348 19.09 -29.07 10.09
C LEU A 348 17.68 -29.60 9.83
N THR A 349 17.37 -30.77 10.41
CA THR A 349 15.99 -31.22 10.62
C THR A 349 15.74 -31.52 12.09
N VAL A 350 14.49 -31.49 12.52
CA VAL A 350 14.07 -31.82 13.89
C VAL A 350 13.08 -32.98 13.94
N ASN A 351 12.83 -33.52 15.15
CA ASN A 351 11.63 -34.30 15.45
C ASN A 351 10.44 -33.40 15.83
N ASP A 352 9.28 -34.00 16.05
CA ASP A 352 8.03 -33.36 16.51
C ASP A 352 8.18 -32.50 17.78
N SER A 353 9.20 -32.81 18.59
CA SER A 353 9.54 -32.18 19.86
C SER A 353 10.63 -31.09 19.71
N GLY A 354 11.02 -30.73 18.47
CA GLY A 354 11.99 -29.67 18.18
C GLY A 354 13.47 -30.01 18.40
N ASN A 355 13.81 -31.28 18.67
CA ASN A 355 15.19 -31.73 18.85
C ASN A 355 15.82 -32.07 17.50
N VAL A 356 17.06 -31.62 17.26
CA VAL A 356 17.79 -31.85 15.99
C VAL A 356 17.99 -33.36 15.75
N THR A 357 17.46 -33.85 14.64
CA THR A 357 17.54 -35.26 14.21
C THR A 357 18.63 -35.51 13.18
N ASN A 358 18.97 -34.50 12.37
CA ASN A 358 19.97 -34.62 11.31
C ASN A 358 20.71 -33.30 11.09
N ARG A 359 21.96 -33.41 10.63
CA ARG A 359 22.80 -32.30 10.16
C ARG A 359 23.39 -32.69 8.81
N THR A 360 23.08 -31.94 7.75
CA THR A 360 23.57 -32.24 6.41
C THR A 360 24.29 -31.04 5.79
N GLN A 361 25.38 -31.28 5.06
CA GLN A 361 26.13 -30.22 4.41
C GLN A 361 25.46 -29.84 3.09
N GLY A 362 24.78 -28.69 3.08
CA GLY A 362 24.22 -28.08 1.89
C GLY A 362 25.27 -27.28 1.10
N SER A 363 24.99 -27.04 -0.17
CA SER A 363 25.73 -26.06 -0.98
C SER A 363 24.84 -25.42 -2.02
N ALA A 364 25.09 -24.13 -2.29
CA ALA A 364 24.39 -23.37 -3.31
C ALA A 364 25.38 -22.41 -4.01
N ARG A 365 24.96 -21.83 -5.13
CA ARG A 365 25.75 -20.80 -5.82
C ARG A 365 25.18 -19.43 -5.53
N GLN A 366 26.03 -18.46 -5.24
CA GLN A 366 25.62 -17.07 -5.00
C GLN A 366 26.43 -16.08 -5.83
N LYS A 367 25.81 -14.92 -6.07
CA LYS A 367 26.43 -13.70 -6.58
C LYS A 367 26.43 -12.64 -5.48
N ILE A 368 27.30 -11.67 -5.62
CA ILE A 368 27.38 -10.52 -4.72
C ILE A 368 27.14 -9.28 -5.57
N GLU A 369 26.13 -8.49 -5.22
CA GLU A 369 25.99 -7.12 -5.68
C GLU A 369 26.76 -6.21 -4.71
N ASP A 370 27.58 -5.31 -5.24
CA ASP A 370 28.25 -4.28 -4.43
C ASP A 370 27.37 -3.03 -4.40
N LEU A 371 26.93 -2.63 -3.22
CA LEU A 371 26.09 -1.46 -3.03
C LEU A 371 26.92 -0.19 -2.73
N GLY A 372 28.25 -0.30 -2.77
CA GLY A 372 29.21 0.75 -2.40
C GLY A 372 29.55 0.71 -0.92
N ASN A 373 30.66 1.37 -0.56
CA ASN A 373 31.15 1.51 0.82
C ASN A 373 31.35 0.16 1.56
N GLY A 374 31.61 -0.92 0.81
CA GLY A 374 31.78 -2.28 1.34
C GLY A 374 30.47 -3.03 1.64
N ILE A 375 29.31 -2.38 1.47
CA ILE A 375 27.98 -2.97 1.72
C ILE A 375 27.63 -3.90 0.56
N LYS A 376 27.27 -5.15 0.90
CA LYS A 376 27.07 -6.24 -0.06
C LYS A 376 25.66 -6.82 0.04
N LEU A 377 25.11 -7.21 -1.10
CA LEU A 377 23.87 -7.97 -1.20
C LEU A 377 24.19 -9.36 -1.79
N GLU A 378 24.07 -10.40 -0.96
CA GLU A 378 24.26 -11.79 -1.37
C GLU A 378 22.98 -12.32 -2.04
N MET A 379 23.10 -12.71 -3.31
CA MET A 379 22.00 -13.20 -4.15
C MET A 379 22.22 -14.68 -4.48
N VAL A 380 21.43 -15.56 -3.88
CA VAL A 380 21.51 -17.02 -4.03
C VAL A 380 20.76 -17.47 -5.29
N TYR A 381 21.37 -18.36 -6.08
CA TYR A 381 20.75 -19.00 -7.23
C TYR A 381 19.75 -20.06 -6.77
N ILE A 382 18.46 -19.80 -7.05
CA ILE A 382 17.37 -20.74 -6.79
C ILE A 382 17.14 -21.56 -8.07
N PRO A 383 17.26 -22.90 -8.02
CA PRO A 383 17.00 -23.75 -9.18
C PRO A 383 15.54 -23.63 -9.61
N GLY A 384 15.27 -23.82 -10.90
CA GLY A 384 13.89 -23.99 -11.39
C GLY A 384 13.39 -25.40 -11.12
N GLY A 385 12.07 -25.57 -10.98
CA GLY A 385 11.44 -26.85 -10.69
C GLY A 385 9.94 -26.72 -10.43
N SER A 386 9.27 -27.82 -10.13
CA SER A 386 7.86 -27.83 -9.71
C SER A 386 7.73 -28.12 -8.21
N PHE A 387 6.71 -27.56 -7.57
CA PHE A 387 6.28 -27.91 -6.22
C PHE A 387 4.75 -27.85 -6.07
N ILE A 388 4.25 -28.31 -4.93
CA ILE A 388 2.85 -28.12 -4.52
C ILE A 388 2.78 -26.93 -3.57
N MET A 389 2.04 -25.91 -3.96
CA MET A 389 1.85 -24.66 -3.20
C MET A 389 0.60 -24.75 -2.33
N GLY A 390 0.67 -24.21 -1.11
CA GLY A 390 -0.39 -24.30 -0.10
C GLY A 390 -0.27 -25.51 0.85
N SER A 391 -1.11 -25.54 1.87
CA SER A 391 -1.13 -26.57 2.93
C SER A 391 -2.04 -27.76 2.57
N PRO A 392 -1.67 -29.02 2.83
CA PRO A 392 -2.60 -30.15 2.74
C PRO A 392 -3.69 -30.07 3.82
N GLU A 393 -4.81 -30.76 3.62
CA GLU A 393 -5.99 -30.61 4.49
C GLU A 393 -5.77 -31.04 5.95
N ASN A 394 -4.79 -31.92 6.18
CA ASN A 394 -4.40 -32.42 7.49
C ASN A 394 -3.23 -31.65 8.14
N GLU A 395 -2.72 -30.57 7.52
CA GLU A 395 -1.71 -29.71 8.16
C GLU A 395 -2.32 -29.02 9.38
N ALA A 396 -1.68 -29.14 10.55
CA ALA A 396 -2.22 -28.57 11.78
C ALA A 396 -2.29 -27.03 11.70
N GLU A 397 -3.33 -26.46 12.32
CA GLU A 397 -3.52 -25.01 12.46
C GLU A 397 -3.63 -24.20 11.16
N ARG A 398 -3.70 -24.87 10.01
CA ARG A 398 -3.90 -24.29 8.67
C ARG A 398 -5.12 -23.39 8.53
N LEU A 399 -5.14 -22.58 7.47
CA LEU A 399 -6.28 -21.70 7.13
C LEU A 399 -6.83 -22.00 5.74
N SER A 400 -8.14 -21.80 5.55
CA SER A 400 -8.86 -22.20 4.31
C SER A 400 -8.42 -21.44 3.05
N TYR A 401 -7.85 -20.25 3.20
CA TYR A 401 -7.27 -19.47 2.10
C TYR A 401 -5.88 -19.98 1.64
N GLU A 402 -5.34 -21.01 2.29
CA GLU A 402 -4.14 -21.75 1.89
C GLU A 402 -4.47 -22.95 0.96
N SER A 403 -5.75 -23.15 0.63
CA SER A 403 -6.26 -24.13 -0.34
C SER A 403 -6.67 -23.48 -1.67
N PRO A 404 -6.91 -24.27 -2.74
CA PRO A 404 -6.49 -25.66 -2.91
C PRO A 404 -4.98 -25.77 -3.04
N GLN A 405 -4.45 -26.94 -2.68
CA GLN A 405 -3.09 -27.28 -3.09
C GLN A 405 -3.04 -27.42 -4.61
N HIS A 406 -2.05 -26.79 -5.23
CA HIS A 406 -1.90 -26.75 -6.68
C HIS A 406 -0.43 -26.81 -7.08
N LYS A 407 -0.16 -27.34 -8.28
CA LYS A 407 1.20 -27.48 -8.80
C LYS A 407 1.65 -26.18 -9.48
N VAL A 408 2.75 -25.61 -9.00
CA VAL A 408 3.41 -24.46 -9.64
C VAL A 408 4.78 -24.91 -10.16
N THR A 409 5.20 -24.40 -11.31
CA THR A 409 6.49 -24.71 -11.95
C THR A 409 7.23 -23.43 -12.28
N LEU A 410 8.41 -23.24 -11.69
CA LEU A 410 9.15 -21.99 -11.72
C LEU A 410 10.41 -22.10 -12.58
N GLN A 411 10.70 -21.03 -13.33
CA GLN A 411 12.02 -20.85 -13.96
C GLN A 411 13.09 -20.49 -12.92
N PRO A 412 14.38 -20.82 -13.14
CA PRO A 412 15.45 -20.47 -12.21
C PRO A 412 15.60 -18.95 -12.03
N PHE A 413 15.85 -18.50 -10.80
CA PHE A 413 15.97 -17.08 -10.44
C PHE A 413 17.07 -16.88 -9.37
N TYR A 414 17.38 -15.63 -9.04
CA TYR A 414 18.16 -15.31 -7.83
C TYR A 414 17.25 -14.70 -6.78
N MET A 415 17.47 -15.03 -5.51
CA MET A 415 16.80 -14.43 -4.35
C MET A 415 17.84 -13.91 -3.36
N SER A 416 17.58 -12.82 -2.66
CA SER A 416 18.48 -12.36 -1.59
C SER A 416 18.50 -13.39 -0.46
N LYS A 417 19.72 -13.73 -0.05
CA LYS A 417 20.04 -14.76 0.96
C LYS A 417 19.29 -14.56 2.28
N TYR A 418 19.09 -13.28 2.60
CA TYR A 418 18.44 -12.74 3.77
C TYR A 418 17.30 -11.80 3.33
N PRO A 419 16.43 -11.36 4.26
CA PRO A 419 15.73 -10.08 4.15
C PRO A 419 16.71 -8.94 3.89
N ILE A 420 16.26 -7.85 3.27
CA ILE A 420 17.10 -6.65 3.07
C ILE A 420 17.48 -6.06 4.43
N THR A 421 18.78 -5.87 4.67
CA THR A 421 19.26 -5.31 5.94
C THR A 421 19.17 -3.79 5.98
N GLN A 422 19.22 -3.22 7.18
CA GLN A 422 19.19 -1.76 7.38
C GLN A 422 20.33 -1.04 6.66
N ASN A 423 21.55 -1.60 6.68
CA ASN A 423 22.68 -1.07 5.92
C ASN A 423 22.44 -1.13 4.41
N GLN A 424 21.88 -2.23 3.89
CA GLN A 424 21.56 -2.37 2.45
C GLN A 424 20.48 -1.38 2.04
N TYR A 425 19.41 -1.23 2.83
CA TYR A 425 18.33 -0.28 2.58
C TYR A 425 18.86 1.16 2.54
N GLN A 426 19.62 1.56 3.56
CA GLN A 426 20.20 2.91 3.66
C GLN A 426 21.19 3.22 2.51
N ALA A 427 21.93 2.22 2.01
CA ALA A 427 22.84 2.36 0.86
C ALA A 427 22.14 2.56 -0.49
N ILE A 428 20.82 2.37 -0.57
CA ILE A 428 19.99 2.54 -1.78
C ILE A 428 19.00 3.71 -1.63
N MET A 429 18.42 3.88 -0.44
CA MET A 429 17.34 4.83 -0.17
C MET A 429 17.80 6.13 0.50
N GLY A 430 18.98 6.12 1.16
CA GLY A 430 19.54 7.27 1.88
C GLY A 430 19.03 7.45 3.32
N ASN A 431 18.05 6.65 3.75
CA ASN A 431 17.46 6.68 5.10
C ASN A 431 17.32 5.26 5.69
N ASN A 432 16.99 5.16 6.98
CA ASN A 432 16.67 3.90 7.66
C ASN A 432 15.43 4.11 8.56
N PRO A 433 14.24 3.63 8.16
CA PRO A 433 12.98 3.84 8.91
C PRO A 433 12.84 2.94 10.14
N SER A 434 13.52 1.78 10.16
CA SER A 434 13.35 0.68 11.11
C SER A 434 13.30 1.09 12.58
N HIS A 435 12.44 0.47 13.37
CA HIS A 435 12.37 0.62 14.82
C HIS A 435 13.59 0.01 15.53
N PHE A 436 13.83 -1.27 15.30
CA PHE A 436 14.83 -2.10 15.97
C PHE A 436 16.22 -1.87 15.37
N LYS A 437 16.99 -0.93 15.94
CA LYS A 437 18.24 -0.47 15.32
C LYS A 437 19.34 -1.54 15.29
N GLY A 438 19.82 -1.86 14.10
CA GLY A 438 21.01 -2.67 13.90
C GLY A 438 21.36 -2.81 12.42
N GLY A 439 22.58 -2.49 12.01
CA GLY A 439 22.94 -2.41 10.57
C GLY A 439 22.77 -3.73 9.79
N ASN A 440 22.89 -4.86 10.47
CA ASN A 440 22.70 -6.21 9.92
C ASN A 440 21.31 -6.80 10.23
N ARG A 441 20.47 -6.12 11.02
CA ARG A 441 19.07 -6.50 11.21
C ARG A 441 18.28 -6.26 9.92
N PRO A 442 17.15 -6.95 9.70
CA PRO A 442 16.24 -6.60 8.63
C PRO A 442 15.79 -5.13 8.73
N VAL A 443 15.53 -4.51 7.59
CA VAL A 443 14.79 -3.25 7.54
C VAL A 443 13.30 -3.53 7.81
N GLU A 444 12.68 -2.72 8.67
CA GLU A 444 11.23 -2.72 8.89
C GLU A 444 10.67 -1.29 8.93
N GLN A 445 9.36 -1.13 9.17
CA GLN A 445 8.61 0.09 8.84
C GLN A 445 8.71 0.50 7.37
N VAL A 446 8.83 -0.47 6.47
CA VAL A 446 8.81 -0.28 5.01
C VAL A 446 7.48 -0.77 4.43
N SER A 447 6.80 0.11 3.69
CA SER A 447 5.62 -0.27 2.93
C SER A 447 5.99 -1.04 1.66
N TRP A 448 5.01 -1.65 1.00
CA TRP A 448 5.22 -2.33 -0.29
C TRP A 448 5.69 -1.34 -1.37
N ASN A 449 5.22 -0.09 -1.27
CA ASN A 449 5.66 1.00 -2.14
C ASN A 449 7.16 1.30 -1.92
N ASP A 450 7.62 1.40 -0.66
CA ASP A 450 9.04 1.61 -0.35
C ASP A 450 9.91 0.43 -0.82
N ALA A 451 9.42 -0.79 -0.62
CA ALA A 451 10.11 -2.02 -1.02
C ALA A 451 10.25 -2.14 -2.54
N THR A 452 9.22 -1.73 -3.29
CA THR A 452 9.29 -1.66 -4.77
C THR A 452 10.12 -0.48 -5.26
N GLU A 453 10.14 0.67 -4.58
CA GLU A 453 11.05 1.79 -4.90
C GLU A 453 12.51 1.41 -4.66
N PHE A 454 12.81 0.70 -3.56
CA PHE A 454 14.14 0.11 -3.33
C PHE A 454 14.54 -0.82 -4.48
N CYS A 455 13.63 -1.70 -4.93
CA CYS A 455 13.89 -2.57 -6.08
C CYS A 455 14.20 -1.78 -7.36
N GLN A 456 13.48 -0.68 -7.62
CA GLN A 456 13.73 0.19 -8.78
C GLN A 456 15.09 0.90 -8.68
N LYS A 457 15.42 1.49 -7.53
CA LYS A 457 16.72 2.16 -7.30
C LYS A 457 17.89 1.19 -7.34
N LEU A 458 17.75 -0.01 -6.75
CA LEU A 458 18.72 -1.10 -6.86
C LEU A 458 18.90 -1.54 -8.32
N SER A 459 17.82 -1.60 -9.10
CA SER A 459 17.88 -1.93 -10.53
C SER A 459 18.65 -0.88 -11.33
N GLN A 460 18.35 0.41 -11.11
CA GLN A 460 19.05 1.54 -11.74
C GLN A 460 20.55 1.55 -11.40
N LYS A 461 20.91 1.26 -10.14
CA LYS A 461 22.29 1.26 -9.65
C LYS A 461 23.12 0.06 -10.13
N SER A 462 22.49 -1.08 -10.39
CA SER A 462 23.17 -2.35 -10.74
C SER A 462 23.08 -2.73 -12.22
N GLY A 463 22.24 -2.05 -13.01
CA GLY A 463 21.98 -2.39 -14.41
C GLY A 463 21.21 -3.72 -14.61
N LYS A 464 20.59 -4.25 -13.55
CA LYS A 464 19.87 -5.54 -13.52
C LYS A 464 18.44 -5.33 -13.08
N ILE A 465 17.52 -6.23 -13.44
CA ILE A 465 16.13 -6.14 -12.99
C ILE A 465 15.99 -6.82 -11.62
N TYR A 466 15.74 -6.02 -10.59
CA TYR A 466 15.36 -6.44 -9.24
C TYR A 466 13.88 -6.13 -8.98
N ARG A 467 13.20 -7.02 -8.27
CA ARG A 467 11.79 -6.88 -7.84
C ARG A 467 11.51 -7.66 -6.55
N LEU A 468 10.33 -7.51 -5.99
CA LEU A 468 9.81 -8.42 -4.97
C LEU A 468 9.59 -9.83 -5.56
N PRO A 469 9.72 -10.91 -4.76
CA PRO A 469 9.31 -12.25 -5.18
C PRO A 469 7.81 -12.27 -5.48
N SER A 470 7.37 -13.17 -6.37
CA SER A 470 5.97 -13.61 -6.32
C SER A 470 5.76 -14.49 -5.08
N GLU A 471 4.53 -14.61 -4.60
CA GLU A 471 4.20 -15.50 -3.47
C GLU A 471 4.61 -16.95 -3.77
N SER A 472 4.46 -17.38 -5.01
CA SER A 472 4.88 -18.71 -5.48
C SER A 472 6.39 -18.88 -5.49
N GLN A 473 7.16 -17.85 -5.89
CA GLN A 473 8.61 -17.83 -5.71
C GLN A 473 9.01 -17.87 -4.24
N TRP A 474 8.29 -17.16 -3.37
CA TRP A 474 8.57 -17.13 -1.93
C TRP A 474 8.30 -18.50 -1.29
N GLU A 475 7.15 -19.13 -1.51
CA GLU A 475 6.82 -20.42 -0.89
C GLU A 475 7.74 -21.54 -1.41
N TYR A 476 8.03 -21.56 -2.71
CA TYR A 476 9.01 -22.50 -3.30
C TYR A 476 10.39 -22.36 -2.66
N ALA A 477 10.86 -21.12 -2.53
CA ALA A 477 12.15 -20.80 -1.94
C ALA A 477 12.20 -21.07 -0.43
N CYS A 478 11.10 -20.89 0.30
CA CYS A 478 10.96 -21.20 1.72
C CYS A 478 11.03 -22.71 1.97
N ARG A 479 10.22 -23.49 1.24
CA ARG A 479 10.15 -24.95 1.35
C ARG A 479 11.46 -25.65 0.94
N ALA A 480 12.15 -25.14 -0.09
CA ALA A 480 13.39 -25.69 -0.61
C ALA A 480 13.36 -27.23 -0.88
N GLY A 481 12.19 -27.75 -1.23
CA GLY A 481 11.94 -29.18 -1.47
C GLY A 481 11.14 -29.91 -0.39
N THR A 482 10.89 -29.34 0.79
CA THR A 482 10.06 -29.97 1.82
C THR A 482 8.55 -29.81 1.57
N THR A 483 7.77 -30.80 1.98
CA THR A 483 6.29 -30.76 1.99
C THR A 483 5.71 -30.46 3.38
N THR A 484 6.56 -30.41 4.39
CA THR A 484 6.24 -30.21 5.82
C THR A 484 5.83 -28.76 6.13
N PRO A 485 5.32 -28.45 7.34
CA PRO A 485 4.91 -27.09 7.71
C PRO A 485 6.08 -26.10 7.77
N PHE A 486 7.29 -26.58 8.08
CA PHE A 486 8.55 -25.82 8.10
C PHE A 486 9.65 -26.57 7.34
N TYR A 487 10.70 -25.89 6.86
CA TYR A 487 11.82 -26.59 6.20
C TYR A 487 12.67 -27.42 7.18
N PHE A 488 12.54 -27.19 8.49
CA PHE A 488 13.13 -28.02 9.55
C PHE A 488 12.38 -29.35 9.76
N GLY A 489 11.17 -29.50 9.22
CA GLY A 489 10.27 -30.64 9.44
C GLY A 489 8.94 -30.22 10.06
N GLU A 490 8.42 -31.03 11.00
CA GLU A 490 7.09 -30.84 11.59
C GLU A 490 6.99 -29.72 12.63
N THR A 491 8.10 -29.11 13.07
CA THR A 491 8.05 -28.00 14.05
C THR A 491 9.32 -27.14 14.02
N ILE A 492 9.34 -26.10 14.86
CA ILE A 492 10.44 -25.14 15.09
C ILE A 492 10.59 -24.83 16.59
N THR A 493 11.75 -24.29 16.98
CA THR A 493 12.06 -23.85 18.36
C THR A 493 12.74 -22.48 18.35
N SER A 494 12.83 -21.81 19.51
CA SER A 494 13.47 -20.49 19.64
C SER A 494 14.95 -20.48 19.23
N GLU A 495 15.61 -21.63 19.11
CA GLU A 495 17.02 -21.74 18.70
C GLU A 495 17.18 -22.02 17.20
N LEU A 496 16.06 -22.15 16.47
CA LEU A 496 16.00 -22.36 15.02
C LEU A 496 15.29 -21.21 14.29
N VAL A 497 14.44 -20.45 14.99
CA VAL A 497 13.64 -19.35 14.44
C VAL A 497 13.48 -18.24 15.50
N ASN A 498 13.46 -16.97 15.06
CA ASN A 498 13.04 -15.85 15.91
C ASN A 498 11.52 -15.60 15.78
N TYR A 499 10.73 -16.02 16.77
CA TYR A 499 9.27 -15.91 16.80
C TYR A 499 8.77 -15.85 18.26
N ASP A 500 7.45 -15.71 18.46
CA ASP A 500 6.85 -15.86 19.79
C ASP A 500 6.80 -17.34 20.22
N ALA A 501 7.89 -17.76 20.85
CA ALA A 501 8.09 -19.11 21.36
C ALA A 501 7.28 -19.44 22.63
N ASN A 502 6.39 -18.55 23.10
CA ASN A 502 5.31 -18.94 24.01
C ASN A 502 4.25 -19.79 23.29
N TYR A 503 4.19 -19.71 21.95
CA TYR A 503 3.30 -20.48 21.09
C TYR A 503 4.09 -21.41 20.14
N PRO A 504 4.66 -22.52 20.66
CA PRO A 504 5.29 -23.56 19.84
C PRO A 504 4.25 -24.34 19.02
N TYR A 505 4.73 -25.07 18.00
CA TYR A 505 3.88 -25.86 17.10
C TYR A 505 4.00 -27.35 17.44
N GLY A 506 2.87 -28.07 17.47
CA GLY A 506 2.84 -29.49 17.80
C GLY A 506 3.39 -29.78 19.20
N ASN A 507 4.42 -30.63 19.30
CA ASN A 507 5.00 -31.10 20.57
C ASN A 507 6.28 -30.34 20.98
N ALA A 508 6.66 -29.28 20.28
CA ALA A 508 7.84 -28.48 20.65
C ALA A 508 7.65 -27.77 22.00
N PRO A 509 8.71 -27.64 22.81
CA PRO A 509 8.64 -26.91 24.08
C PRO A 509 8.46 -25.41 23.86
N GLN A 510 7.88 -24.72 24.85
CA GLN A 510 7.99 -23.26 24.92
C GLN A 510 9.46 -22.84 25.03
N GLY A 511 9.81 -21.73 24.39
CA GLY A 511 11.20 -21.26 24.27
C GLY A 511 11.34 -19.76 24.50
N LYS A 512 12.51 -19.22 24.20
CA LYS A 512 12.78 -17.79 24.35
C LYS A 512 12.07 -16.97 23.27
N TRP A 513 11.00 -16.28 23.65
CA TRP A 513 10.55 -15.09 22.91
C TRP A 513 11.61 -13.99 23.05
N ARG A 514 11.89 -13.27 21.96
CA ARG A 514 12.92 -12.19 21.94
C ARG A 514 12.34 -10.79 21.84
N GLU A 515 11.05 -10.65 21.51
CA GLU A 515 10.31 -9.38 21.36
C GLU A 515 10.84 -8.38 20.31
N GLU A 516 12.05 -8.59 19.78
CA GLU A 516 12.71 -7.78 18.75
C GLU A 516 13.26 -8.61 17.57
N THR A 517 13.59 -7.93 16.47
CA THR A 517 14.29 -8.53 15.33
C THR A 517 15.74 -8.90 15.68
N THR A 518 16.30 -9.88 14.97
CA THR A 518 17.70 -10.32 15.11
C THR A 518 18.51 -10.00 13.86
N ASP A 519 19.83 -9.90 13.98
CA ASP A 519 20.75 -9.83 12.84
C ASP A 519 20.45 -10.99 11.88
N VAL A 520 20.38 -10.71 10.57
CA VAL A 520 20.03 -11.74 9.57
C VAL A 520 21.07 -12.85 9.53
N GLY A 521 20.62 -14.09 9.33
CA GLY A 521 21.49 -15.26 9.37
C GLY A 521 21.90 -15.71 10.78
N SER A 522 21.28 -15.19 11.84
CA SER A 522 21.47 -15.69 13.22
C SER A 522 21.03 -17.15 13.43
N PHE A 523 20.26 -17.71 12.49
CA PHE A 523 19.67 -19.05 12.54
C PHE A 523 20.11 -19.91 11.33
N PRO A 524 19.99 -21.24 11.39
CA PRO A 524 20.38 -22.11 10.27
C PRO A 524 19.55 -21.84 9.00
N PRO A 525 20.10 -22.07 7.80
CA PRO A 525 19.39 -21.93 6.54
C PRO A 525 18.61 -23.18 6.13
N ASN A 526 17.76 -23.02 5.11
CA ASN A 526 17.11 -24.13 4.42
C ASN A 526 18.02 -24.78 3.34
N ALA A 527 17.52 -25.81 2.66
CA ALA A 527 18.27 -26.58 1.67
C ALA A 527 18.72 -25.78 0.41
N PHE A 528 18.16 -24.60 0.16
CA PHE A 528 18.63 -23.69 -0.89
C PHE A 528 19.71 -22.69 -0.39
N GLY A 529 20.02 -22.67 0.90
CA GLY A 529 20.97 -21.71 1.49
C GLY A 529 20.34 -20.35 1.76
N LEU A 530 19.02 -20.29 1.90
CA LEU A 530 18.28 -19.10 2.32
C LEU A 530 18.03 -19.12 3.83
N TYR A 531 18.15 -17.94 4.43
CA TYR A 531 18.06 -17.69 5.85
C TYR A 531 16.81 -16.87 6.18
N ASP A 532 16.36 -16.96 7.44
CA ASP A 532 15.22 -16.21 7.98
C ASP A 532 13.90 -16.40 7.16
N MET A 533 13.74 -17.53 6.44
CA MET A 533 12.49 -17.87 5.72
C MET A 533 11.31 -18.23 6.64
N HIS A 534 11.55 -18.24 7.95
CA HIS A 534 10.59 -18.38 9.03
C HIS A 534 10.94 -17.34 10.10
N GLY A 535 9.96 -16.60 10.61
CA GLY A 535 10.14 -15.63 11.69
C GLY A 535 10.96 -14.38 11.31
N ASN A 536 11.52 -13.73 12.32
CA ASN A 536 12.24 -12.44 12.26
C ASN A 536 11.35 -11.28 11.76
N VAL A 537 11.05 -11.18 10.46
CA VAL A 537 10.12 -10.18 9.88
C VAL A 537 9.21 -10.79 8.81
N LEU A 538 7.98 -10.26 8.70
CA LEU A 538 7.09 -10.55 7.58
C LEU A 538 7.66 -9.94 6.31
N GLU A 539 7.53 -10.63 5.17
CA GLU A 539 8.14 -10.20 3.92
C GLU A 539 7.12 -9.92 2.81
N TRP A 540 7.21 -8.73 2.20
CA TRP A 540 6.40 -8.36 1.04
C TRP A 540 6.64 -9.26 -0.18
N CYS A 541 5.54 -9.73 -0.78
CA CYS A 541 5.49 -10.32 -2.12
C CYS A 541 4.86 -9.34 -3.12
N GLN A 542 5.07 -9.57 -4.42
CA GLN A 542 4.48 -8.77 -5.50
C GLN A 542 2.94 -8.90 -5.53
N ASP A 543 2.40 -10.09 -5.27
CA ASP A 543 1.02 -10.50 -5.47
C ASP A 543 -0.03 -9.66 -4.70
N VAL A 544 -1.23 -9.55 -5.27
CA VAL A 544 -2.40 -8.93 -4.63
C VAL A 544 -3.25 -9.97 -3.91
N LEU A 545 -4.03 -9.56 -2.92
CA LEU A 545 -4.82 -10.50 -2.12
C LEU A 545 -5.93 -11.19 -2.93
N HIS A 546 -5.89 -12.53 -2.96
CA HIS A 546 -6.94 -13.40 -3.48
C HIS A 546 -7.58 -14.22 -2.35
N LYS A 547 -8.86 -14.60 -2.49
CA LYS A 547 -9.63 -15.29 -1.43
C LYS A 547 -9.08 -16.68 -1.07
N ASN A 548 -8.45 -17.35 -2.04
CA ASN A 548 -7.85 -18.69 -1.97
C ASN A 548 -6.94 -18.87 -3.20
N TYR A 549 -6.53 -20.09 -3.56
CA TYR A 549 -5.73 -20.38 -4.76
C TYR A 549 -6.54 -20.81 -6.01
N ASN A 550 -7.86 -20.61 -6.05
CA ASN A 550 -8.66 -20.97 -7.24
C ASN A 550 -8.31 -20.07 -8.42
N GLY A 551 -7.63 -20.61 -9.44
CA GLY A 551 -7.15 -19.86 -10.60
C GLY A 551 -5.77 -19.21 -10.41
N ALA A 552 -4.99 -19.63 -9.41
CA ALA A 552 -3.64 -19.15 -9.17
C ALA A 552 -2.68 -19.47 -10.36
N PRO A 553 -1.72 -18.58 -10.69
CA PRO A 553 -0.73 -18.83 -11.73
C PRO A 553 0.18 -20.03 -11.44
N THR A 554 0.29 -20.95 -12.41
CA THR A 554 1.06 -22.21 -12.28
C THR A 554 2.50 -22.12 -12.80
N ASP A 555 2.96 -20.94 -13.21
CA ASP A 555 4.25 -20.67 -13.89
C ASP A 555 5.28 -19.90 -13.03
N GLY A 556 4.93 -19.58 -11.78
CA GLY A 556 5.75 -18.77 -10.88
C GLY A 556 5.63 -17.26 -11.07
N SER A 557 4.75 -16.78 -11.95
CA SER A 557 4.42 -15.35 -12.05
C SER A 557 3.70 -14.83 -10.80
N ALA A 558 3.59 -13.51 -10.68
CA ALA A 558 2.87 -12.85 -9.59
C ALA A 558 1.40 -12.67 -9.97
N TRP A 559 0.49 -13.03 -9.06
CA TRP A 559 -0.94 -12.90 -9.25
C TRP A 559 -1.38 -11.46 -8.94
N GLU A 560 -1.32 -10.59 -9.95
CA GLU A 560 -1.63 -9.15 -9.81
C GLU A 560 -3.05 -8.75 -10.27
N THR A 561 -3.79 -9.65 -10.95
CA THR A 561 -5.11 -9.36 -11.53
C THR A 561 -6.20 -10.29 -10.99
N GLY A 562 -7.41 -9.76 -10.80
CA GLY A 562 -8.56 -10.49 -10.25
C GLY A 562 -8.72 -10.41 -8.72
N GLY A 563 -7.73 -9.85 -8.02
CA GLY A 563 -7.70 -9.74 -6.56
C GLY A 563 -7.85 -8.32 -6.03
N GLN A 564 -7.64 -8.16 -4.72
CA GLN A 564 -7.82 -6.91 -3.99
C GLN A 564 -6.58 -6.01 -4.14
N SER A 565 -6.44 -5.32 -5.28
CA SER A 565 -5.21 -4.63 -5.72
C SER A 565 -4.50 -3.70 -4.73
N TYR A 566 -5.24 -3.11 -3.79
CA TYR A 566 -4.74 -2.23 -2.74
C TYR A 566 -4.12 -2.98 -1.54
N ARG A 567 -4.42 -4.28 -1.37
CA ARG A 567 -3.88 -5.20 -0.35
C ARG A 567 -2.85 -6.14 -1.01
N ARG A 568 -1.60 -6.10 -0.55
CA ARG A 568 -0.49 -6.93 -1.07
C ARG A 568 -0.14 -8.04 -0.09
N LEU A 569 0.42 -9.13 -0.59
CA LEU A 569 0.70 -10.33 0.21
C LEU A 569 2.01 -10.24 1.01
N LEU A 570 2.01 -10.93 2.15
CA LEU A 570 3.09 -11.04 3.12
C LEU A 570 3.29 -12.52 3.49
N ARG A 571 4.53 -12.95 3.73
CA ARG A 571 4.87 -14.34 4.13
C ARG A 571 5.95 -14.36 5.22
N GLY A 572 6.19 -15.53 5.84
CA GLY A 572 7.29 -15.79 6.79
C GLY A 572 6.94 -15.77 8.29
N GLY A 573 5.92 -15.04 8.71
CA GLY A 573 5.72 -14.70 10.13
C GLY A 573 6.75 -13.65 10.61
N CYS A 574 6.87 -13.40 11.92
CA CYS A 574 7.84 -12.44 12.48
C CYS A 574 8.16 -12.74 13.95
N CYS A 575 9.08 -11.98 14.55
CA CYS A 575 9.55 -12.17 15.93
C CYS A 575 8.47 -12.03 17.03
N ASN A 576 7.30 -11.45 16.75
CA ASN A 576 6.18 -11.34 17.70
C ASN A 576 4.96 -12.21 17.31
N PHE A 577 5.10 -13.10 16.34
CA PHE A 577 4.03 -14.03 15.92
C PHE A 577 4.31 -15.46 16.40
N GLY A 578 3.26 -16.18 16.77
CA GLY A 578 3.36 -17.61 17.13
C GLY A 578 3.75 -18.49 15.94
N SER A 579 4.38 -19.65 16.23
CA SER A 579 4.94 -20.58 15.23
C SER A 579 4.00 -20.95 14.08
N ARG A 580 2.71 -21.15 14.37
CA ARG A 580 1.59 -21.31 13.42
C ARG A 580 1.68 -20.39 12.21
N LEU A 581 2.05 -19.14 12.44
CA LEU A 581 2.03 -18.04 11.49
C LEU A 581 3.34 -17.97 10.68
N CYS A 582 4.37 -18.69 11.11
CA CYS A 582 5.66 -18.85 10.43
C CYS A 582 5.70 -20.01 9.42
N ARG A 583 4.70 -20.90 9.37
CA ARG A 583 4.65 -22.04 8.43
C ARG A 583 4.87 -21.62 6.98
N SER A 584 5.49 -22.47 6.16
CA SER A 584 5.71 -22.22 4.74
C SER A 584 4.43 -21.87 3.97
N ALA A 585 3.28 -22.48 4.32
CA ALA A 585 1.98 -22.20 3.69
C ALA A 585 1.27 -20.93 4.21
N SER A 586 1.72 -20.34 5.33
CA SER A 586 1.02 -19.25 6.04
C SER A 586 1.03 -17.93 5.24
N ARG A 587 -0.16 -17.47 4.82
CA ARG A 587 -0.35 -16.26 4.00
C ARG A 587 -0.87 -15.10 4.85
N PHE A 588 -0.26 -13.93 4.70
CA PHE A 588 -0.68 -12.67 5.30
C PHE A 588 -0.90 -11.59 4.22
N TYR A 589 -1.48 -10.46 4.62
CA TYR A 589 -1.72 -9.33 3.75
C TYR A 589 -1.91 -8.04 4.57
N ILE A 590 -1.61 -6.90 3.96
CA ILE A 590 -1.98 -5.56 4.46
C ILE A 590 -2.02 -4.56 3.28
N VAL A 591 -2.46 -3.31 3.48
CA VAL A 591 -2.45 -2.29 2.42
C VAL A 591 -1.02 -1.94 2.00
N ALA A 592 -0.80 -1.80 0.69
CA ALA A 592 0.51 -1.57 0.08
C ALA A 592 1.26 -0.33 0.62
N GLY A 593 0.55 0.67 1.15
CA GLY A 593 1.11 1.91 1.69
C GLY A 593 1.19 1.98 3.22
N ILE A 594 1.01 0.88 3.96
CA ILE A 594 1.16 0.87 5.42
C ILE A 594 2.57 0.43 5.82
N HIS A 595 3.12 1.13 6.81
CA HIS A 595 4.41 0.85 7.45
C HIS A 595 4.15 0.12 8.77
N VAL A 596 4.85 -0.99 9.04
CA VAL A 596 4.71 -1.74 10.31
C VAL A 596 6.10 -2.15 10.82
N ILE A 597 6.26 -2.09 12.14
CA ILE A 597 7.49 -2.39 12.91
C ILE A 597 8.00 -3.85 12.74
N LEU A 598 7.24 -4.71 12.05
CA LEU A 598 7.52 -6.13 11.86
C LEU A 598 7.47 -6.59 10.40
N ILE A 599 7.36 -5.65 9.44
CA ILE A 599 7.31 -5.93 8.01
C ILE A 599 8.57 -5.38 7.33
N GLY A 600 9.33 -6.30 6.74
CA GLY A 600 10.42 -6.05 5.81
C GLY A 600 10.14 -6.67 4.44
N PHE A 601 11.20 -7.04 3.72
CA PHE A 601 11.11 -7.74 2.43
C PHE A 601 12.45 -8.38 2.05
N ARG A 602 12.40 -9.30 1.09
CA ARG A 602 13.57 -9.78 0.35
C ARG A 602 13.36 -9.56 -1.16
N VAL A 603 14.43 -9.60 -1.95
CA VAL A 603 14.36 -9.28 -3.40
C VAL A 603 14.73 -10.47 -4.27
N VAL A 604 14.25 -10.45 -5.52
CA VAL A 604 14.63 -11.41 -6.56
C VAL A 604 15.09 -10.70 -7.83
N SER A 605 15.92 -11.39 -8.62
CA SER A 605 16.30 -10.99 -9.97
C SER A 605 16.34 -12.19 -10.92
N SER A 606 16.17 -11.95 -12.22
CA SER A 606 16.13 -13.00 -13.23
C SER A 606 17.53 -13.59 -13.51
N VAL A 607 17.57 -14.86 -13.95
CA VAL A 607 18.78 -15.41 -14.58
C VAL A 607 18.87 -14.83 -16.00
N PRO A 608 20.01 -14.24 -16.40
CA PRO A 608 20.17 -13.75 -17.77
C PRO A 608 20.02 -14.89 -18.78
N VAL A 609 19.01 -14.78 -19.64
CA VAL A 609 18.79 -15.74 -20.74
C VAL A 609 19.91 -15.54 -21.77
N VAL A 610 20.67 -16.60 -22.01
CA VAL A 610 21.64 -16.63 -23.11
C VAL A 610 20.89 -17.04 -24.35
N SER A 611 20.54 -16.09 -25.21
CA SER A 611 20.15 -16.38 -26.58
C SER A 611 21.25 -17.22 -27.24
N PRO A 612 20.94 -18.36 -27.88
CA PRO A 612 21.89 -18.99 -28.78
C PRO A 612 22.30 -17.97 -29.85
N LEU A 613 23.59 -17.86 -30.12
CA LEU A 613 24.05 -17.17 -31.31
C LEU A 613 23.42 -17.88 -32.51
N ARG A 614 22.75 -17.13 -33.38
CA ARG A 614 22.39 -17.64 -34.70
C ARG A 614 23.69 -17.80 -35.48
N SER A 615 24.08 -19.06 -35.68
CA SER A 615 25.13 -19.50 -36.60
C SER A 615 24.71 -19.25 -38.05
#